data_AF-A0A5J4RCW9-F1
#
_entry.id   AF-A0A5J4RCW9-F1
#
_cell.length_a   1.000
_cell.length_b   1.000
_cell.length_c   1.000
_cell.angle_alpha   90.00
_cell.angle_beta   90.00
_cell.angle_gamma   90.00
#
_symmetry.space_group_name_H-M   'P 1'
#
loop_
_entity.id
_entity.type
_entity.pdbx_description
1 polymer ?
#
loop_
_entity_poly.entity_id
_entity_poly.type
_entity_poly.pdbx_seq_one_letter_code
_entity_poly.pdbx_strand_id
1 'polypeptide(L)'
;MEFKKFANKTDYVEYLQIFVYHKLVIEEKKKFNIDEYLSFELKDTTINSYDDWVSNSHYNDSTVAKWFLENKESVNLFQQNFNKKYQPKVSIWSDRNKTEYFKEKLQDAFIFENYIAELISKRYGLNLGQYLTLEGQYDLGENALGIEIKNDTLIKKYGNVYIEYQEKSKASNWNYVNSGILKTDNCKYWLIGTPEQFYIFRKAILIDMFNEEIENLKKGIASKREIKFKQIATSKGYVYPIRNAIKDTISMDTMMNDIKLNLN
;
A
#
# COMPACT_ATOMS: atom_id res chain seq x y z
N MET A 1 -22.81 19.83 -0.19
CA MET A 1 -21.70 18.88 -0.31
C MET A 1 -22.02 17.71 0.59
N GLU A 2 -21.86 16.48 0.11
CA GLU A 2 -22.10 15.27 0.90
C GLU A 2 -20.81 14.84 1.59
N PHE A 3 -20.87 14.54 2.88
CA PHE A 3 -19.75 13.96 3.62
C PHE A 3 -19.95 12.45 3.67
N LYS A 4 -18.90 11.70 3.34
CA LYS A 4 -18.90 10.23 3.35
C LYS A 4 -17.80 9.75 4.26
N LYS A 5 -17.99 8.55 4.82
CA LYS A 5 -16.94 7.84 5.52
C LYS A 5 -15.74 7.65 4.62
N PHE A 6 -14.56 7.66 5.21
CA PHE A 6 -13.32 7.44 4.48
C PHE A 6 -13.30 6.04 3.85
N ALA A 7 -13.18 5.98 2.53
CA ALA A 7 -13.12 4.73 1.79
C ALA A 7 -11.80 4.55 1.03
N ASN A 8 -10.87 5.49 1.19
CA ASN A 8 -9.54 5.50 0.57
C ASN A 8 -9.60 5.34 -0.96
N LYS A 9 -10.58 5.97 -1.61
CA LYS A 9 -10.82 5.83 -3.06
C LYS A 9 -9.92 6.71 -3.94
N THR A 10 -8.86 7.27 -3.36
CA THR A 10 -7.98 8.27 -3.98
C THR A 10 -8.72 9.49 -4.55
N ASP A 11 -9.93 9.78 -4.05
CA ASP A 11 -10.68 10.99 -4.38
C ASP A 11 -10.21 12.14 -3.49
N TYR A 12 -9.87 13.28 -4.11
CA TYR A 12 -9.44 14.49 -3.40
C TYR A 12 -10.43 14.91 -2.32
N VAL A 13 -11.73 14.68 -2.54
CA VAL A 13 -12.80 15.08 -1.62
C VAL A 13 -12.62 14.39 -0.26
N GLU A 14 -12.30 13.09 -0.25
CA GLU A 14 -12.13 12.34 0.99
C GLU A 14 -11.00 12.93 1.85
N TYR A 15 -9.83 13.17 1.25
CA TYR A 15 -8.68 13.72 1.99
C TYR A 15 -8.89 15.17 2.40
N LEU A 16 -9.51 15.98 1.54
CA LEU A 16 -9.77 17.38 1.83
C LEU A 16 -10.80 17.51 2.97
N GLN A 17 -11.86 16.70 2.96
CA GLN A 17 -12.87 16.69 4.03
C GLN A 17 -12.26 16.35 5.38
N ILE A 18 -11.43 15.29 5.45
CA ILE A 18 -10.76 14.90 6.69
C ILE A 18 -9.75 15.95 7.15
N PHE A 19 -8.99 16.54 6.22
CA PHE A 19 -8.05 17.61 6.56
C PHE A 19 -8.74 18.84 7.14
N VAL A 20 -9.82 19.31 6.50
CA VAL A 20 -10.59 20.47 6.99
C VAL A 20 -11.25 20.14 8.32
N TYR A 21 -11.82 18.94 8.47
CA TYR A 21 -12.35 18.45 9.74
C TYR A 21 -11.28 18.47 10.83
N HIS A 22 -10.08 17.95 10.54
CA HIS A 22 -8.98 17.93 11.48
C HIS A 22 -8.59 19.35 11.94
N LYS A 23 -8.49 20.29 11.00
CA LYS A 23 -8.14 21.69 11.34
C LYS A 23 -9.21 22.39 12.17
N LEU A 24 -10.48 22.22 11.83
CA LEU A 24 -11.57 22.97 12.45
C LEU A 24 -12.14 22.33 13.71
N VAL A 25 -12.13 21.00 13.79
CA VAL A 25 -12.78 20.24 14.87
C VAL A 25 -11.76 19.68 15.85
N ILE A 26 -10.64 19.14 15.38
CA ILE A 26 -9.62 18.55 16.25
C ILE A 26 -8.62 19.62 16.74
N GLU A 27 -8.10 20.46 15.85
CA GLU A 27 -7.17 21.55 16.22
C GLU A 27 -7.90 22.84 16.64
N GLU A 28 -9.23 22.91 16.48
CA GLU A 28 -10.06 24.10 16.76
C GLU A 28 -9.54 25.41 16.11
N LYS A 29 -8.87 25.30 14.96
CA LYS A 29 -8.35 26.48 14.25
C LYS A 29 -9.49 27.30 13.66
N LYS A 30 -9.41 28.61 13.81
CA LYS A 30 -10.35 29.55 13.17
C LYS A 30 -10.00 29.85 11.71
N LYS A 31 -8.72 29.77 11.36
CA LYS A 31 -8.19 30.01 10.00
C LYS A 31 -6.95 29.14 9.81
N PHE A 32 -6.75 28.66 8.59
CA PHE A 32 -5.57 27.88 8.19
C PHE A 32 -5.34 28.05 6.69
N ASN A 33 -4.12 27.79 6.23
CA ASN A 33 -3.79 27.74 4.81
C ASN A 33 -3.98 26.32 4.28
N ILE A 34 -4.54 26.16 3.08
CA ILE A 34 -4.70 24.86 2.42
C ILE A 34 -3.36 24.12 2.22
N ASP A 35 -2.26 24.85 2.11
CA ASP A 35 -0.90 24.29 2.00
C ASP A 35 -0.41 23.62 3.28
N GLU A 36 -1.06 23.84 4.43
CA GLU A 36 -0.83 23.03 5.63
C GLU A 36 -1.19 21.55 5.42
N TYR A 37 -1.90 21.20 4.35
CA TYR A 37 -2.10 19.79 3.96
C TYR A 37 -0.79 19.07 3.63
N LEU A 38 0.24 19.79 3.18
CA LEU A 38 1.52 19.18 2.80
C LEU A 38 2.18 18.46 4.00
N SER A 39 2.10 19.07 5.19
CA SER A 39 2.59 18.49 6.44
C SER A 39 1.53 17.71 7.23
N PHE A 40 0.29 17.64 6.73
CA PHE A 40 -0.77 16.88 7.38
C PHE A 40 -0.49 15.36 7.31
N GLU A 41 -0.68 14.71 8.44
CA GLU A 41 -0.63 13.26 8.60
C GLU A 41 -2.04 12.71 8.77
N LEU A 42 -2.45 11.82 7.86
CA LEU A 42 -3.72 11.12 7.98
C LEU A 42 -3.59 9.96 8.96
N LYS A 43 -4.04 10.15 10.19
CA LYS A 43 -4.00 9.13 11.25
C LYS A 43 -5.31 8.34 11.32
N ASP A 44 -5.22 7.06 11.69
CA ASP A 44 -6.39 6.21 11.96
C ASP A 44 -7.35 6.84 12.99
N THR A 45 -6.83 7.45 14.05
CA THR A 45 -7.63 8.15 15.07
C THR A 45 -8.39 9.34 14.48
N THR A 46 -7.76 10.10 13.58
CA THR A 46 -8.41 11.20 12.85
C THR A 46 -9.50 10.67 11.93
N ILE A 47 -9.24 9.58 11.20
CA ILE A 47 -10.22 8.93 10.33
C ILE A 47 -11.44 8.45 11.14
N ASN A 48 -11.22 7.73 12.24
CA ASN A 48 -12.29 7.20 13.08
C ASN A 48 -13.15 8.34 13.66
N SER A 49 -12.51 9.39 14.18
CA SER A 49 -13.22 10.58 14.70
C SER A 49 -14.07 11.26 13.61
N TYR A 50 -13.53 11.37 12.39
CA TYR A 50 -14.25 11.91 11.25
C TYR A 50 -15.43 11.02 10.84
N ASP A 51 -15.23 9.71 10.74
CA ASP A 51 -16.28 8.76 10.36
C ASP A 51 -17.42 8.70 11.39
N ASP A 52 -17.10 8.81 12.68
CA ASP A 52 -18.08 8.95 13.75
C ASP A 52 -18.85 10.27 13.62
N TRP A 53 -18.17 11.36 13.33
CA TRP A 53 -18.80 12.65 13.09
C TRP A 53 -19.75 12.63 11.87
N VAL A 54 -19.35 11.99 10.77
CA VAL A 54 -20.22 11.80 9.59
C VAL A 54 -21.44 10.96 9.94
N SER A 55 -21.26 9.88 10.71
CA SER A 55 -22.36 8.97 11.09
C SER A 55 -23.44 9.64 11.93
N ASN A 56 -23.05 10.58 12.79
CA ASN A 56 -23.97 11.30 13.67
C ASN A 56 -24.79 12.40 12.96
N SER A 57 -24.72 12.53 11.63
CA SER A 57 -25.64 13.31 10.77
C SER A 57 -25.76 14.82 11.04
N HIS A 58 -24.91 15.40 11.89
CA HIS A 58 -24.91 16.83 12.23
C HIS A 58 -23.98 17.70 11.38
N TYR A 59 -23.61 17.26 10.17
CA TYR A 59 -22.61 17.98 9.37
C TYR A 59 -23.16 19.15 8.54
N ASN A 60 -24.46 19.18 8.21
CA ASN A 60 -25.02 20.18 7.29
C ASN A 60 -24.83 21.65 7.76
N ASP A 61 -24.86 21.90 9.08
CA ASP A 61 -24.63 23.23 9.68
C ASP A 61 -23.26 23.38 10.38
N SER A 62 -22.38 22.41 10.18
CA SER A 62 -21.06 22.39 10.80
C SER A 62 -20.16 23.51 10.28
N THR A 63 -19.18 23.88 11.11
CA THR A 63 -18.06 24.76 10.70
C THR A 63 -17.31 24.20 9.49
N VAL A 64 -17.22 22.88 9.38
CA VAL A 64 -16.62 22.17 8.23
C VAL A 64 -17.43 22.44 6.96
N ALA A 65 -18.74 22.20 6.96
CA ALA A 65 -19.58 22.44 5.78
C ALA A 65 -19.55 23.92 5.35
N LYS A 66 -19.63 24.85 6.31
CA LYS A 66 -19.51 26.30 6.06
C LYS A 66 -18.18 26.65 5.41
N TRP A 67 -17.08 26.08 5.88
CA TRP A 67 -15.75 26.31 5.29
C TRP A 67 -15.72 25.96 3.80
N PHE A 68 -16.29 24.82 3.39
CA PHE A 68 -16.33 24.44 1.97
C PHE A 68 -17.21 25.36 1.11
N LEU A 69 -18.27 25.93 1.68
CA LEU A 69 -19.12 26.90 0.99
C LEU A 69 -18.40 28.24 0.78
N GLU A 70 -17.63 28.67 1.79
CA GLU A 70 -16.94 29.96 1.82
C GLU A 70 -15.58 29.93 1.09
N ASN A 71 -14.90 28.78 1.02
CA ASN A 71 -13.52 28.66 0.53
C ASN A 71 -13.44 27.92 -0.82
N LYS A 72 -14.36 28.21 -1.75
CA LYS A 72 -14.43 27.56 -3.07
C LYS A 72 -13.12 27.64 -3.87
N GLU A 73 -12.39 28.75 -3.76
CA GLU A 73 -11.10 28.91 -4.43
C GLU A 73 -10.06 27.92 -3.90
N SER A 74 -9.99 27.73 -2.59
CA SER A 74 -9.08 26.74 -1.97
C SER A 74 -9.45 25.32 -2.36
N VAL A 75 -10.75 25.00 -2.41
CA VAL A 75 -11.24 23.69 -2.87
C VAL A 75 -10.83 23.44 -4.33
N ASN A 76 -11.05 24.42 -5.21
CA ASN A 76 -10.67 24.33 -6.62
C ASN A 76 -9.15 24.21 -6.80
N LEU A 77 -8.36 24.99 -6.04
CA LEU A 77 -6.91 24.90 -6.05
C LEU A 77 -6.44 23.50 -5.63
N PHE A 78 -7.04 22.95 -4.57
CA PHE A 78 -6.73 21.61 -4.08
C PHE A 78 -7.03 20.56 -5.15
N GLN A 79 -8.24 20.58 -5.70
CA GLN A 79 -8.69 19.65 -6.74
C GLN A 79 -7.77 19.68 -7.98
N GLN A 80 -7.47 20.87 -8.51
CA GLN A 80 -6.66 21.03 -9.73
C GLN A 80 -5.21 20.57 -9.55
N ASN A 81 -4.72 20.56 -8.32
CA ASN A 81 -3.36 20.18 -7.97
C ASN A 81 -3.28 18.85 -7.20
N PHE A 82 -4.40 18.12 -7.09
CA PHE A 82 -4.41 16.79 -6.49
C PHE A 82 -3.61 15.82 -7.37
N ASN A 83 -2.89 14.89 -6.74
CA ASN A 83 -1.88 14.02 -7.36
C ASN A 83 -0.65 14.73 -7.97
N LYS A 84 -0.55 16.06 -7.87
CA LYS A 84 0.63 16.85 -8.28
C LYS A 84 1.33 17.47 -7.07
N LYS A 85 0.62 18.39 -6.41
CA LYS A 85 1.06 19.07 -5.17
C LYS A 85 0.48 18.39 -3.94
N TYR A 86 -0.82 18.12 -3.97
CA TYR A 86 -1.54 17.48 -2.87
C TYR A 86 -1.68 16.00 -3.18
N GLN A 87 -0.82 15.18 -2.59
CA GLN A 87 -0.88 13.72 -2.77
C GLN A 87 -1.92 13.10 -1.83
N PRO A 88 -2.57 11.98 -2.22
CA PRO A 88 -3.35 11.18 -1.30
C PRO A 88 -2.45 10.71 -0.15
N LYS A 89 -2.97 10.71 1.07
CA LYS A 89 -2.19 10.39 2.28
C LYS A 89 -2.42 8.95 2.70
N VAL A 90 -1.34 8.21 2.96
CA VAL A 90 -1.45 6.88 3.58
C VAL A 90 -2.02 7.01 4.99
N SER A 91 -2.87 6.08 5.40
CA SER A 91 -3.34 6.01 6.79
C SER A 91 -2.21 5.56 7.71
N ILE A 92 -1.85 6.40 8.67
CA ILE A 92 -0.85 6.13 9.69
C ILE A 92 -1.55 5.54 10.90
N TRP A 93 -1.38 4.24 11.09
CA TRP A 93 -1.96 3.54 12.24
C TRP A 93 -1.25 3.89 13.55
N SER A 94 -2.02 3.89 14.63
CA SER A 94 -1.57 4.17 16.00
C SER A 94 -0.95 2.95 16.70
N ASP A 95 -0.79 1.83 16.00
CA ASP A 95 -0.25 0.54 16.50
C ASP A 95 1.18 0.63 17.06
N ARG A 96 1.98 1.57 16.56
CA ARG A 96 3.36 1.80 16.99
C ARG A 96 3.87 3.18 16.61
N ASN A 97 4.87 3.65 17.35
CA ASN A 97 5.65 4.82 16.98
C ASN A 97 6.43 4.54 15.69
N LYS A 98 6.21 5.38 14.68
CA LYS A 98 6.85 5.31 13.37
C LYS A 98 7.79 6.49 13.21
N THR A 99 9.02 6.22 12.74
CA THR A 99 9.98 7.26 12.38
C THR A 99 9.55 7.97 11.11
N GLU A 100 10.06 9.18 10.86
CA GLU A 100 9.78 9.92 9.62
C GLU A 100 10.15 9.10 8.38
N TYR A 101 11.33 8.48 8.38
CA TYR A 101 11.74 7.58 7.29
C TYR A 101 10.73 6.45 7.05
N PHE A 102 10.17 5.86 8.11
CA PHE A 102 9.17 4.81 7.97
C PHE A 102 7.86 5.35 7.37
N LYS A 103 7.41 6.53 7.80
CA LYS A 103 6.22 7.19 7.25
C LYS A 103 6.40 7.54 5.77
N GLU A 104 7.57 8.05 5.39
CA GLU A 104 7.93 8.30 3.99
C GLU A 104 7.84 7.01 3.16
N LYS A 105 8.38 5.89 3.66
CA LYS A 105 8.31 4.61 2.94
C LYS A 105 6.90 4.05 2.86
N LEU A 106 6.08 4.22 3.88
CA LEU A 106 4.64 3.88 3.81
C LEU A 106 3.94 4.72 2.74
N GLN A 107 4.23 6.02 2.69
CA GLN A 107 3.64 6.92 1.69
C GLN A 107 4.08 6.57 0.27
N ASP A 108 5.36 6.26 0.07
CA ASP A 108 5.90 5.78 -1.21
C ASP A 108 5.23 4.47 -1.65
N ALA A 109 5.06 3.51 -0.72
CA ALA A 109 4.40 2.25 -0.99
C ALA A 109 2.93 2.46 -1.40
N PHE A 110 2.21 3.28 -0.64
CA PHE A 110 0.82 3.62 -0.92
C PHE A 110 0.63 4.30 -2.28
N ILE A 111 1.53 5.22 -2.67
CA ILE A 111 1.49 5.85 -4.00
C ILE A 111 1.67 4.80 -5.10
N PHE A 112 2.58 3.84 -4.91
CA PHE A 112 2.80 2.79 -5.89
C PHE A 112 1.61 1.83 -6.00
N GLU A 113 1.00 1.44 -4.88
CA GLU A 113 -0.24 0.65 -4.88
C GLU A 113 -1.36 1.35 -5.64
N ASN A 114 -1.55 2.65 -5.42
CA ASN A 114 -2.56 3.44 -6.13
C ASN A 114 -2.27 3.52 -7.63
N TYR A 115 -1.00 3.66 -8.01
CA TYR A 115 -0.59 3.62 -9.41
C TYR A 115 -0.97 2.28 -10.07
N ILE A 116 -0.72 1.15 -9.39
CA ILE A 116 -1.11 -0.18 -9.89
C ILE A 116 -2.64 -0.32 -9.96
N ALA A 117 -3.36 0.13 -8.93
CA ALA A 117 -4.83 0.10 -8.91
C ALA A 117 -5.44 0.91 -10.07
N GLU A 118 -4.89 2.10 -10.34
CA GLU A 118 -5.30 2.95 -11.47
C GLU A 118 -4.99 2.28 -12.80
N LEU A 119 -3.81 1.67 -12.94
CA LEU A 119 -3.41 0.93 -14.14
C LEU A 119 -4.35 -0.25 -14.42
N ILE A 120 -4.72 -1.01 -13.38
CA ILE A 120 -5.65 -2.13 -13.47
C ILE A 120 -7.05 -1.64 -13.89
N SER A 121 -7.55 -0.61 -13.21
CA SER A 121 -8.86 -0.02 -13.48
C SER A 121 -8.97 0.50 -14.91
N LYS A 122 -8.01 1.33 -15.35
CA LYS A 122 -8.02 1.95 -16.68
C LYS A 122 -7.87 0.94 -17.81
N ARG A 123 -7.02 -0.08 -17.65
CA ARG A 123 -6.72 -1.03 -18.74
C ARG A 123 -7.66 -2.23 -18.78
N TYR A 124 -8.19 -2.67 -17.63
CA TYR A 124 -8.92 -3.93 -17.55
C TYR A 124 -10.34 -3.79 -16.99
N GLY A 125 -10.73 -2.60 -16.51
CA GLY A 125 -12.07 -2.32 -15.98
C GLY A 125 -12.32 -2.98 -14.61
N LEU A 126 -11.26 -3.29 -13.86
CA LEU A 126 -11.36 -3.99 -12.58
C LEU A 126 -10.91 -3.09 -11.43
N ASN A 127 -11.61 -3.20 -10.31
CA ASN A 127 -11.18 -2.58 -9.06
C ASN A 127 -10.27 -3.56 -8.29
N LEU A 128 -9.15 -3.07 -7.77
CA LEU A 128 -8.23 -3.87 -6.95
C LEU A 128 -8.92 -4.41 -5.69
N GLY A 129 -9.82 -3.63 -5.09
CA GLY A 129 -10.55 -4.01 -3.88
C GLY A 129 -9.63 -4.13 -2.67
N GLN A 130 -8.91 -3.05 -2.34
CA GLN A 130 -7.98 -3.01 -1.19
C GLN A 130 -8.71 -3.28 0.12
N TYR A 131 -8.10 -4.12 0.97
CA TYR A 131 -8.56 -4.28 2.34
C TYR A 131 -7.94 -3.18 3.21
N LEU A 132 -8.80 -2.37 3.85
CA LEU A 132 -8.37 -1.18 4.59
C LEU A 132 -8.22 -1.41 6.09
N THR A 133 -8.69 -2.55 6.60
CA THR A 133 -8.60 -2.91 8.01
C THR A 133 -7.39 -3.81 8.25
N LEU A 134 -6.81 -3.70 9.44
CA LEU A 134 -5.74 -4.57 9.93
C LEU A 134 -6.13 -6.06 9.78
N GLU A 135 -7.31 -6.43 10.30
CA GLU A 135 -7.85 -7.79 10.24
C GLU A 135 -8.01 -8.29 8.80
N GLY A 136 -8.59 -7.46 7.92
CA GLY A 136 -8.71 -7.79 6.50
C GLY A 136 -7.36 -8.02 5.83
N GLN A 137 -6.37 -7.16 6.12
CA GLN A 137 -5.03 -7.30 5.56
C GLN A 137 -4.29 -8.55 6.08
N TYR A 138 -4.44 -8.88 7.35
CA TYR A 138 -3.79 -10.06 7.93
C TYR A 138 -4.45 -11.36 7.47
N ASP A 139 -5.77 -11.43 7.45
CA ASP A 139 -6.49 -12.68 7.26
C ASP A 139 -6.82 -12.97 5.80
N LEU A 140 -7.15 -11.95 5.01
CA LEU A 140 -7.59 -12.13 3.62
C LEU A 140 -6.45 -11.93 2.62
N GLY A 141 -5.50 -11.03 2.89
CA GLY A 141 -4.43 -10.62 1.96
C GLY A 141 -4.43 -9.11 1.75
N GLU A 142 -3.74 -8.58 0.74
CA GLU A 142 -3.70 -7.12 0.53
C GLU A 142 -4.94 -6.58 -0.20
N ASN A 143 -5.54 -7.39 -1.09
CA ASN A 143 -6.71 -6.98 -1.87
C ASN A 143 -7.51 -8.17 -2.42
N ALA A 144 -8.72 -7.89 -2.91
CA ALA A 144 -9.66 -8.89 -3.42
C ALA A 144 -9.16 -9.65 -4.66
N LEU A 145 -8.22 -9.09 -5.43
CA LEU A 145 -7.65 -9.75 -6.61
C LEU A 145 -6.50 -10.71 -6.29
N GLY A 146 -6.07 -10.79 -5.02
CA GLY A 146 -4.99 -11.67 -4.58
C GLY A 146 -3.62 -11.25 -5.12
N ILE A 147 -3.37 -9.94 -5.19
CA ILE A 147 -2.09 -9.38 -5.63
C ILE A 147 -1.38 -8.77 -4.42
N GLU A 148 -0.17 -9.20 -4.12
CA GLU A 148 0.70 -8.52 -3.16
C GLU A 148 1.61 -7.53 -3.89
N ILE A 149 1.53 -6.24 -3.52
CA ILE A 149 2.20 -5.13 -4.21
C ILE A 149 3.30 -4.57 -3.31
N LYS A 150 4.55 -4.68 -3.74
CA LYS A 150 5.71 -4.19 -2.99
C LYS A 150 6.43 -3.08 -3.75
N ASN A 151 6.54 -1.91 -3.13
CA ASN A 151 7.43 -0.86 -3.63
C ASN A 151 8.88 -1.17 -3.25
N ASP A 152 9.70 -1.55 -4.23
CA ASP A 152 11.13 -1.83 -4.06
C ASP A 152 11.97 -0.91 -4.95
N THR A 153 12.38 0.21 -4.37
CA THR A 153 13.24 1.21 -5.04
C THR A 153 14.71 0.78 -5.11
N LEU A 154 15.09 -0.31 -4.42
CA LEU A 154 16.47 -0.77 -4.34
C LEU A 154 16.86 -1.71 -5.48
N ILE A 155 15.89 -2.19 -6.26
CA ILE A 155 16.12 -3.01 -7.46
C ILE A 155 17.11 -2.32 -8.41
N LYS A 156 16.92 -1.03 -8.68
CA LYS A 156 17.80 -0.26 -9.59
C LYS A 156 19.24 -0.19 -9.09
N LYS A 157 19.43 -0.17 -7.76
CA LYS A 157 20.75 -0.09 -7.13
C LYS A 157 21.46 -1.44 -7.10
N TYR A 158 20.75 -2.52 -6.76
CA TYR A 158 21.37 -3.82 -6.51
C TYR A 158 21.14 -4.87 -7.60
N GLY A 159 20.27 -4.59 -8.57
CA GLY A 159 19.96 -5.49 -9.68
C GLY A 159 19.30 -6.80 -9.26
N ASN A 160 18.58 -6.81 -8.13
CA ASN A 160 17.85 -7.96 -7.61
C ASN A 160 16.53 -7.52 -6.97
N VAL A 161 15.55 -8.43 -6.96
CA VAL A 161 14.35 -8.32 -6.12
C VAL A 161 14.60 -8.99 -4.78
N TYR A 162 14.05 -8.42 -3.71
CA TYR A 162 13.98 -9.07 -2.40
C TYR A 162 12.61 -9.73 -2.22
N ILE A 163 12.58 -11.05 -2.08
CA ILE A 163 11.36 -11.81 -1.82
C ILE A 163 11.34 -12.22 -0.35
N GLU A 164 10.41 -11.65 0.42
CA GLU A 164 10.23 -11.98 1.83
C GLU A 164 9.44 -13.28 2.00
N TYR A 165 9.86 -14.10 2.97
CA TYR A 165 9.14 -15.32 3.36
C TYR A 165 8.84 -15.41 4.86
N GLN A 166 9.49 -14.61 5.70
CA GLN A 166 9.30 -14.63 7.15
C GLN A 166 9.61 -13.26 7.77
N GLU A 167 8.90 -12.90 8.83
CA GLU A 167 9.12 -11.65 9.55
C GLU A 167 9.04 -11.83 11.07
N LYS A 168 9.37 -10.77 11.80
CA LYS A 168 9.07 -10.60 13.22
C LYS A 168 8.79 -9.13 13.51
N SER A 169 7.83 -8.88 14.41
CA SER A 169 7.41 -7.50 14.73
C SER A 169 8.52 -6.64 15.34
N LYS A 170 9.49 -7.25 16.04
CA LYS A 170 10.65 -6.55 16.62
C LYS A 170 11.93 -7.36 16.48
N ALA A 171 13.05 -6.65 16.34
CA ALA A 171 14.39 -7.26 16.23
C ALA A 171 14.74 -8.17 17.43
N SER A 172 14.20 -7.85 18.62
CA SER A 172 14.38 -8.61 19.85
C SER A 172 13.59 -9.91 19.92
N ASN A 173 12.60 -10.12 19.05
CA ASN A 173 11.81 -11.35 19.09
C ASN A 173 12.66 -12.54 18.60
N TRP A 174 12.56 -13.65 19.31
CA TRP A 174 13.27 -14.89 19.01
C TRP A 174 12.72 -15.58 17.76
N ASN A 175 11.40 -15.68 17.67
CA ASN A 175 10.73 -16.45 16.64
C ASN A 175 10.36 -15.56 15.45
N TYR A 176 10.61 -16.10 14.26
CA TYR A 176 10.04 -15.60 13.01
C TYR A 176 8.68 -16.27 12.79
N VAL A 177 7.75 -15.51 12.22
CA VAL A 177 6.46 -16.02 11.75
C VAL A 177 6.44 -15.99 10.22
N ASN A 178 5.67 -16.88 9.61
CA ASN A 178 5.53 -16.90 8.15
C ASN A 178 4.91 -15.59 7.67
N SER A 179 5.54 -14.99 6.67
CA SER A 179 5.12 -13.74 6.03
C SER A 179 5.41 -13.79 4.54
N GLY A 180 5.06 -12.71 3.81
CA GLY A 180 5.25 -12.63 2.37
C GLY A 180 4.79 -13.89 1.64
N ILE A 181 5.70 -14.53 0.91
CA ILE A 181 5.35 -15.71 0.09
C ILE A 181 4.88 -16.94 0.90
N LEU A 182 5.18 -17.03 2.20
CA LEU A 182 4.72 -18.14 3.06
C LEU A 182 3.47 -17.81 3.88
N LYS A 183 2.96 -16.59 3.78
CA LYS A 183 1.69 -16.22 4.42
C LYS A 183 0.55 -17.02 3.80
N THR A 184 -0.34 -17.56 4.63
CA THR A 184 -1.54 -18.28 4.16
C THR A 184 -2.69 -17.29 4.02
N ASP A 185 -2.86 -16.77 2.82
CA ASP A 185 -3.85 -15.75 2.46
C ASP A 185 -4.32 -15.95 1.00
N ASN A 186 -5.09 -15.00 0.45
CA ASN A 186 -5.58 -15.08 -0.92
C ASN A 186 -4.51 -14.73 -1.99
N CYS A 187 -3.29 -14.38 -1.60
CA CYS A 187 -2.27 -13.89 -2.52
C CYS A 187 -1.89 -14.98 -3.54
N LYS A 188 -2.03 -14.67 -4.81
CA LYS A 188 -1.65 -15.51 -5.97
C LYS A 188 -0.53 -14.88 -6.78
N TYR A 189 -0.39 -13.56 -6.73
CA TYR A 189 0.56 -12.80 -7.52
C TYR A 189 1.40 -11.89 -6.64
N TRP A 190 2.70 -11.83 -6.92
CA TRP A 190 3.65 -10.96 -6.25
C TRP A 190 4.16 -9.92 -7.25
N LEU A 191 3.72 -8.68 -7.10
CA LEU A 191 4.11 -7.55 -7.92
C LEU A 191 5.11 -6.69 -7.16
N ILE A 192 6.34 -6.56 -7.68
CA ILE A 192 7.41 -5.85 -6.99
C ILE A 192 8.16 -4.89 -7.92
N GLY A 193 8.38 -3.66 -7.47
CA GLY A 193 9.19 -2.67 -8.18
C GLY A 193 8.73 -1.23 -7.95
N THR A 194 8.76 -0.43 -9.00
CA THR A 194 8.37 1.00 -8.99
C THR A 194 7.50 1.32 -10.22
N PRO A 195 6.90 2.52 -10.32
CA PRO A 195 6.16 2.92 -11.53
C PRO A 195 6.97 2.85 -12.82
N GLU A 196 8.29 3.03 -12.76
CA GLU A 196 9.17 2.93 -13.93
C GLU A 196 9.36 1.49 -14.40
N GLN A 197 9.45 0.54 -13.47
CA GLN A 197 9.66 -0.87 -13.78
C GLN A 197 9.24 -1.76 -12.60
N PHE A 198 8.39 -2.75 -12.89
CA PHE A 198 7.98 -3.76 -11.93
C PHE A 198 7.93 -5.15 -12.54
N TYR A 199 7.97 -6.16 -11.69
CA TYR A 199 8.01 -7.58 -12.04
C TYR A 199 6.84 -8.29 -11.36
N ILE A 200 6.17 -9.18 -12.09
CA ILE A 200 5.04 -9.94 -11.56
C ILE A 200 5.42 -11.41 -11.55
N PHE A 201 5.32 -12.04 -10.39
CA PHE A 201 5.50 -13.47 -10.22
C PHE A 201 4.20 -14.12 -9.79
N ARG A 202 4.03 -15.40 -10.12
CA ARG A 202 3.05 -16.25 -9.43
C ARG A 202 3.62 -16.63 -8.07
N LYS A 203 2.85 -16.47 -6.99
CA LYS A 203 3.28 -16.84 -5.63
C LYS A 203 3.69 -18.33 -5.54
N ALA A 204 2.95 -19.21 -6.21
CA ALA A 204 3.27 -20.63 -6.28
C ALA A 204 4.68 -20.90 -6.83
N ILE A 205 5.08 -20.20 -7.90
CA ILE A 205 6.42 -20.33 -8.48
C ILE A 205 7.50 -19.85 -7.50
N LEU A 206 7.26 -18.76 -6.77
CA LEU A 206 8.19 -18.28 -5.75
C LEU A 206 8.34 -19.29 -4.59
N ILE A 207 7.25 -19.94 -4.18
CA ILE A 207 7.27 -20.99 -3.15
C ILE A 207 8.04 -22.22 -3.64
N ASP A 208 7.80 -22.67 -4.87
CA ASP A 208 8.51 -23.81 -5.45
C ASP A 208 10.02 -23.54 -5.52
N MET A 209 10.41 -22.33 -5.94
CA MET A 209 11.81 -21.90 -5.93
C MET A 209 12.38 -21.86 -4.52
N PHE A 210 11.65 -21.29 -3.56
CA PHE A 210 12.09 -21.26 -2.17
C PHE A 210 12.38 -22.67 -1.65
N ASN A 211 11.46 -23.62 -1.86
CA ASN A 211 11.62 -25.00 -1.43
C ASN A 211 12.82 -25.68 -2.11
N GLU A 212 12.97 -25.51 -3.44
CA GLU A 212 14.09 -26.05 -4.20
C GLU A 212 15.44 -25.51 -3.69
N GLU A 213 15.54 -24.20 -3.48
CA GLU A 213 16.78 -23.54 -3.04
C GLU A 213 17.14 -23.91 -1.59
N ILE A 214 16.16 -24.13 -0.71
CA ILE A 214 16.39 -24.66 0.63
C ILE A 214 16.95 -26.09 0.57
N GLU A 215 16.40 -26.95 -0.29
CA GLU A 215 16.89 -28.31 -0.45
C GLU A 215 18.29 -28.36 -1.09
N ASN A 216 18.55 -27.48 -2.07
CA ASN A 216 19.89 -27.32 -2.66
C ASN A 216 20.89 -26.88 -1.60
N LEU A 217 20.55 -25.90 -0.76
CA LEU A 217 21.40 -25.43 0.32
C LEU A 217 21.75 -26.56 1.31
N LYS A 218 20.77 -27.38 1.72
CA LYS A 218 21.00 -28.54 2.59
C LYS A 218 21.96 -29.57 1.97
N LYS A 219 21.93 -29.71 0.64
CA LYS A 219 22.77 -30.63 -0.13
C LYS A 219 24.12 -30.02 -0.56
N GLY A 220 24.38 -28.74 -0.25
CA GLY A 220 25.57 -28.03 -0.72
C GLY A 220 25.60 -27.75 -2.22
N ILE A 221 24.44 -27.77 -2.90
CA ILE A 221 24.30 -27.48 -4.32
C ILE A 221 24.18 -25.96 -4.52
N ALA A 222 24.98 -25.40 -5.42
CA ALA A 222 24.91 -23.98 -5.74
C ALA A 222 23.60 -23.63 -6.47
N SER A 223 23.01 -22.48 -6.13
CA SER A 223 21.79 -21.98 -6.78
C SER A 223 22.03 -21.69 -8.26
N LYS A 224 21.29 -22.37 -9.14
CA LYS A 224 21.27 -22.08 -10.59
C LYS A 224 20.67 -20.71 -10.92
N ARG A 225 19.81 -20.22 -10.03
CA ARG A 225 19.15 -18.90 -10.11
C ARG A 225 20.00 -17.78 -9.52
N GLU A 226 21.13 -18.14 -8.91
CA GLU A 226 21.98 -17.24 -8.13
C GLU A 226 21.26 -16.58 -6.94
N ILE A 227 20.25 -17.28 -6.40
CA ILE A 227 19.50 -16.83 -5.24
C ILE A 227 20.40 -16.86 -4.00
N LYS A 228 20.27 -15.82 -3.17
CA LYS A 228 20.96 -15.74 -1.88
C LYS A 228 19.97 -15.42 -0.77
N PHE A 229 19.87 -16.30 0.21
CA PHE A 229 19.10 -16.05 1.43
C PHE A 229 19.72 -14.90 2.24
N LYS A 230 18.86 -14.04 2.78
CA LYS A 230 19.21 -12.87 3.56
C LYS A 230 18.32 -12.79 4.80
N GLN A 231 18.93 -12.33 5.88
CA GLN A 231 18.23 -11.94 7.10
C GLN A 231 18.59 -10.49 7.40
N ILE A 232 17.57 -9.64 7.54
CA ILE A 232 17.72 -8.21 7.79
C ILE A 232 16.87 -7.88 9.02
N ALA A 233 17.50 -7.69 10.18
CA ALA A 233 16.87 -7.30 11.46
C ALA A 233 15.55 -8.05 11.82
N THR A 234 14.44 -7.65 11.21
CA THR A 234 13.08 -8.17 11.39
C THR A 234 12.55 -9.03 10.23
N SER A 235 13.25 -9.15 9.12
CA SER A 235 12.79 -9.85 7.91
C SER A 235 13.78 -10.93 7.48
N LYS A 236 13.24 -11.99 6.90
CA LYS A 236 13.94 -13.06 6.21
C LYS A 236 13.38 -13.16 4.81
N GLY A 237 14.30 -13.18 3.86
CA GLY A 237 13.97 -13.23 2.46
C GLY A 237 15.11 -13.82 1.65
N TYR A 238 14.95 -13.79 0.35
CA TYR A 238 16.02 -14.10 -0.57
C TYR A 238 16.11 -13.03 -1.65
N VAL A 239 17.35 -12.72 -2.05
CA VAL A 239 17.58 -11.84 -3.19
C VAL A 239 17.65 -12.68 -4.45
N TYR A 240 16.89 -12.27 -5.46
CA TYR A 240 16.84 -12.94 -6.76
C TYR A 240 17.32 -11.97 -7.87
N PRO A 241 18.49 -12.20 -8.49
CA PRO A 241 19.02 -11.31 -9.52
C PRO A 241 18.05 -11.15 -10.70
N ILE A 242 17.81 -9.90 -11.11
CA ILE A 242 16.85 -9.57 -12.19
C ILE A 242 17.15 -10.30 -13.50
N ARG A 243 18.43 -10.44 -13.85
CA ARG A 243 18.88 -11.16 -15.06
C ARG A 243 18.35 -12.61 -15.15
N ASN A 244 18.08 -13.21 -14.00
CA ASN A 244 17.53 -14.56 -13.89
C ASN A 244 16.03 -14.50 -13.61
N ALA A 245 15.60 -13.63 -12.71
CA ALA A 245 14.21 -13.50 -12.28
C ALA A 245 13.24 -13.19 -13.42
N ILE A 246 13.65 -12.40 -14.42
CA ILE A 246 12.80 -12.04 -15.56
C ILE A 246 12.23 -13.26 -16.31
N LYS A 247 12.92 -14.40 -16.28
CA LYS A 247 12.49 -15.65 -16.93
C LYS A 247 11.27 -16.27 -16.28
N ASP A 248 11.02 -15.93 -15.01
CA ASP A 248 9.92 -16.46 -14.20
C ASP A 248 8.80 -15.44 -13.97
N THR A 249 8.93 -14.26 -14.57
CA THR A 249 7.90 -13.22 -14.51
C THR A 249 6.83 -13.43 -15.56
N ILE A 250 5.62 -12.97 -15.26
CA ILE A 250 4.52 -12.87 -16.22
C ILE A 250 4.23 -11.41 -16.53
N SER A 251 3.58 -11.15 -17.66
CA SER A 251 3.10 -9.81 -17.97
C SER A 251 1.84 -9.47 -17.16
N MET A 252 1.55 -8.17 -17.06
CA MET A 252 0.29 -7.68 -16.52
C MET A 252 -0.92 -8.28 -17.26
N ASP A 253 -0.86 -8.37 -18.59
CA ASP A 253 -1.94 -8.94 -19.39
C ASP A 253 -2.19 -10.42 -19.04
N THR A 254 -1.13 -11.22 -18.85
CA THR A 254 -1.25 -12.62 -18.42
C THR A 254 -1.87 -12.71 -17.03
N MET A 255 -1.37 -11.95 -16.06
CA MET A 255 -1.92 -11.92 -14.70
C MET A 255 -3.42 -11.58 -14.71
N MET A 256 -3.81 -10.55 -15.46
CA MET A 256 -5.20 -10.09 -15.48
C MET A 256 -6.13 -11.07 -16.21
N ASN A 257 -5.65 -11.76 -17.25
CA ASN A 257 -6.42 -12.80 -17.91
C ASN A 257 -6.71 -13.97 -16.96
N ASP A 258 -5.71 -14.42 -16.20
CA ASP A 258 -5.93 -15.47 -15.20
C ASP A 258 -6.93 -15.03 -14.12
N ILE A 259 -6.83 -13.78 -13.64
CA ILE A 259 -7.75 -13.24 -12.64
C ILE A 259 -9.17 -13.27 -13.18
N LYS A 260 -9.39 -12.80 -14.42
CA LYS A 260 -10.71 -12.80 -15.05
C LYS A 260 -11.28 -14.20 -15.25
N LEU A 261 -10.44 -15.18 -15.60
CA LEU A 261 -10.86 -16.58 -15.73
C LEU A 261 -11.33 -17.19 -14.40
N ASN A 262 -10.81 -16.71 -13.27
CA ASN A 262 -11.20 -17.18 -11.94
C ASN A 262 -12.37 -16.40 -11.32
N LEU A 263 -12.81 -15.30 -11.95
CA LEU A 263 -13.98 -14.51 -11.51
C LEU A 263 -15.29 -14.98 -12.17
N ASN A 264 -15.19 -15.76 -13.25
CA ASN A 264 -16.32 -16.39 -13.95
C ASN A 264 -16.49 -17.85 -13.50
#